data_AF-A0A069CYW9-F1
#
_entry.id   AF-A0A069CYW9-F1
#
_cell.length_a   1.000
_cell.length_b   1.000
_cell.length_c   1.000
_cell.angle_alpha   90.00
_cell.angle_beta   90.00
_cell.angle_gamma   90.00
#
_symmetry.space_group_name_H-M   'P 1'
#
loop_
_entity.id
_entity.type
_entity.pdbx_description
1 polymer ?
#
loop_
_entity_poly.entity_id
_entity_poly.type
_entity_poly.pdbx_seq_one_letter_code
_entity_poly.pdbx_strand_id
1 'polypeptide(L)'
;MALYIRVSHRKTGDTHEGWVSCGNYMFPYKAMRLNDKVSLVMPEPEPKRFYSDVTVYTESGKTIREVIEVNKPVQVDGWKIYQLGYDESKGRWSDVSVFQLVRDPWLPVVYTGILMMIAGALALFVFQKRKEGVHDKLD
;
A
#
# COMPACT_ATOMS: atom_id res chain seq x y z
N MET A 1 -5.80 -18.21 12.87
CA MET A 1 -7.21 -18.10 13.30
C MET A 1 -7.86 -19.47 13.12
N ALA A 2 -8.85 -19.84 13.93
CA ALA A 2 -9.47 -21.15 13.84
C ALA A 2 -11.00 -21.01 13.94
N LEU A 3 -11.72 -21.81 13.17
CA LEU A 3 -13.18 -21.86 13.14
C LEU A 3 -13.63 -23.28 13.46
N TYR A 4 -14.60 -23.41 14.35
CA TYR A 4 -15.30 -24.67 14.57
C TYR A 4 -16.43 -24.79 13.57
N ILE A 5 -16.44 -25.85 12.76
CA ILE A 5 -17.41 -26.03 11.69
C ILE A 5 -18.12 -27.36 11.88
N ARG A 6 -19.43 -27.35 11.67
CA ARG A 6 -20.28 -28.53 11.57
C ARG A 6 -20.86 -28.60 10.16
N VAL A 7 -20.66 -29.72 9.49
CA VAL A 7 -21.13 -29.96 8.12
C VAL A 7 -22.04 -31.18 8.13
N SER A 8 -23.27 -31.01 7.63
CA SER A 8 -24.25 -32.08 7.51
C SER A 8 -24.53 -32.42 6.05
N HIS A 9 -24.45 -33.69 5.68
CA HIS A 9 -24.76 -34.15 4.34
C HIS A 9 -26.28 -34.28 4.16
N ARG A 10 -26.88 -33.45 3.28
CA ARG A 10 -28.35 -33.35 3.13
C ARG A 10 -29.05 -34.64 2.67
N LYS A 11 -28.33 -35.57 2.03
CA LYS A 11 -28.92 -36.81 1.49
C LYS A 11 -28.75 -38.03 2.40
N THR A 12 -27.66 -38.12 3.17
CA THR A 12 -27.39 -39.27 4.06
C THR A 12 -27.61 -38.95 5.54
N GLY A 13 -27.67 -37.66 5.92
CA GLY A 13 -27.79 -37.24 7.32
C GLY A 13 -26.48 -37.25 8.10
N ASP A 14 -25.37 -37.69 7.49
CA ASP A 14 -24.06 -37.74 8.14
C ASP A 14 -23.59 -36.34 8.55
N THR A 15 -23.05 -36.24 9.75
CA THR A 15 -22.56 -34.97 10.29
C THR A 15 -21.09 -35.11 10.66
N HIS A 16 -20.27 -34.19 10.15
CA HIS A 16 -18.85 -34.06 10.49
C HIS A 16 -18.61 -32.73 11.17
N GLU A 17 -17.88 -32.74 12.28
CA GLU A 17 -17.52 -31.53 13.00
C GLU A 17 -16.04 -31.50 13.37
N GLY A 18 -15.47 -30.31 13.40
CA GLY A 18 -14.06 -30.15 13.67
C GLY A 18 -13.57 -28.71 13.50
N TRP A 19 -12.35 -28.50 13.99
CA TRP A 19 -11.63 -27.24 13.85
C TRP A 19 -10.93 -27.17 12.51
N VAL A 20 -11.15 -26.08 11.78
CA VAL A 20 -10.40 -25.71 10.57
C VAL A 20 -9.60 -24.45 10.88
N SER A 21 -8.34 -24.41 10.45
CA SER A 21 -7.46 -23.27 10.68
C SER A 21 -6.61 -23.00 9.45
N CYS A 22 -6.52 -21.72 9.08
CA CYS A 22 -5.56 -21.22 8.10
C CYS A 22 -4.11 -21.26 8.58
N GLY A 23 -3.85 -21.65 9.84
CA GLY A 23 -2.52 -21.60 10.44
C GLY A 23 -2.04 -20.18 10.75
N ASN A 24 -0.88 -20.09 11.38
CA ASN A 24 0.00 -18.92 11.47
C ASN A 24 1.40 -19.39 11.89
N TYR A 25 2.32 -18.46 12.17
CA TYR A 25 3.67 -18.76 12.65
C TYR A 25 3.72 -19.71 13.87
N MET A 26 2.71 -19.69 14.76
CA MET A 26 2.68 -20.51 15.99
C MET A 26 1.82 -21.78 15.87
N PHE A 27 0.86 -21.83 14.95
CA PHE A 27 -0.12 -22.92 14.83
C PHE A 27 -0.16 -23.45 13.40
N PRO A 28 -0.03 -24.77 13.18
CA PRO A 28 -0.04 -25.32 11.83
C PRO A 28 -1.41 -25.19 11.18
N TYR A 29 -1.39 -25.17 9.85
CA TYR A 29 -2.58 -25.28 9.02
C TYR A 29 -3.36 -26.56 9.33
N LYS A 30 -4.69 -26.46 9.46
CA LYS A 30 -5.56 -27.59 9.77
C LYS A 30 -6.76 -27.62 8.83
N ALA A 31 -6.77 -28.58 7.91
CA ALA A 31 -7.91 -28.89 7.06
C ALA A 31 -8.82 -29.94 7.73
N MET A 32 -10.12 -29.90 7.43
CA MET A 32 -11.07 -30.93 7.85
C MET A 32 -11.49 -31.75 6.63
N ARG A 33 -11.14 -33.03 6.62
CA ARG A 33 -11.58 -33.95 5.57
C ARG A 33 -13.04 -34.35 5.82
N LEU A 34 -13.90 -34.14 4.82
CA LEU A 34 -15.33 -34.48 4.90
C LEU A 34 -15.58 -35.89 4.37
N ASN A 35 -14.88 -36.28 3.31
CA ASN A 35 -14.88 -37.64 2.76
C ASN A 35 -13.61 -37.86 1.92
N ASP A 36 -13.55 -38.93 1.13
CA ASP A 36 -12.38 -39.24 0.27
C ASP A 36 -12.17 -38.31 -0.91
N LYS A 37 -13.19 -37.49 -1.25
CA LYS A 37 -13.16 -36.62 -2.44
C LYS A 37 -13.16 -35.14 -2.08
N VAL A 38 -13.56 -34.78 -0.87
CA VAL A 38 -13.82 -33.39 -0.46
C VAL A 38 -13.19 -33.12 0.90
N SER A 39 -12.42 -32.04 0.95
CA SER A 39 -11.89 -31.47 2.19
C SER A 39 -12.30 -30.01 2.30
N LEU A 40 -12.56 -29.59 3.53
CA LEU A 40 -12.86 -28.22 3.87
C LEU A 40 -11.60 -27.54 4.39
N VAL A 41 -11.29 -26.40 3.79
CA VAL A 41 -10.07 -25.63 4.02
C VAL A 41 -10.42 -24.19 4.38
N MET A 42 -9.63 -23.59 5.26
CA MET A 42 -9.72 -22.16 5.54
C MET A 42 -8.55 -21.48 4.85
N PRO A 43 -8.79 -20.62 3.85
CA PRO A 43 -7.72 -19.91 3.16
C PRO A 43 -7.06 -18.89 4.09
N GLU A 44 -5.82 -18.54 3.80
CA GLU A 44 -5.12 -17.46 4.49
C GLU A 44 -5.77 -16.11 4.18
N PRO A 45 -5.97 -15.24 5.18
CA PRO A 45 -6.55 -13.93 4.96
C PRO A 45 -5.56 -12.99 4.27
N GLU A 46 -6.03 -12.27 3.25
CA GLU A 46 -5.22 -11.26 2.58
C GLU A 46 -5.11 -9.97 3.43
N PRO A 47 -3.90 -9.41 3.58
CA PRO A 47 -3.69 -8.15 4.29
C PRO A 47 -4.32 -6.97 3.53
N LYS A 48 -5.15 -6.18 4.23
CA LYS A 48 -5.83 -5.01 3.64
C LYS A 48 -5.05 -3.69 3.76
N ARG A 49 -4.15 -3.60 4.74
CA ARG A 49 -3.36 -2.40 5.04
C ARG A 49 -2.05 -2.81 5.68
N PHE A 50 -0.98 -2.21 5.20
CA PHE A 50 0.36 -2.35 5.74
C PHE A 50 0.78 -1.00 6.29
N TYR A 51 1.07 -0.96 7.59
CA TYR A 51 1.46 0.25 8.27
C TYR A 51 2.43 -0.04 9.41
N SER A 52 3.20 0.98 9.80
CA SER A 52 4.09 0.98 10.95
C SER A 52 3.85 2.23 11.77
N ASP A 53 3.62 2.08 13.08
CA ASP A 53 3.61 3.19 14.04
C ASP A 53 5.07 3.50 14.41
N VAL A 54 5.55 4.66 13.97
CA VAL A 54 6.95 5.05 14.11
C VAL A 54 7.08 6.32 14.94
N THR A 55 8.15 6.40 15.72
CA THR A 55 8.56 7.63 16.38
C THR A 55 9.86 8.11 15.74
N VAL A 56 9.81 9.24 15.04
CA VAL A 56 10.94 9.86 14.34
C VAL A 56 11.61 10.86 15.27
N TYR A 57 12.92 10.71 15.45
CA TYR A 57 13.77 11.65 16.16
C TYR A 57 14.60 12.43 15.15
N THR A 58 14.50 13.76 15.17
CA THR A 58 15.26 14.63 14.27
C THR A 58 16.45 15.24 14.98
N GLU A 59 17.50 15.58 14.22
CA GLU A 59 18.66 16.34 14.75
C GLU A 59 18.25 17.72 15.28
N SER A 60 17.13 18.26 14.77
CA SER A 60 16.51 19.49 15.28
C SER A 60 15.87 19.35 16.67
N GLY A 61 15.94 18.16 17.28
CA GLY A 61 15.41 17.87 18.61
C GLY A 61 13.91 17.63 18.65
N LYS A 62 13.25 17.47 17.49
CA LYS A 62 11.82 17.16 17.43
C LYS A 62 11.61 15.64 17.52
N THR A 63 10.59 15.26 18.26
CA THR A 63 10.09 13.89 18.31
C THR A 63 8.70 13.89 17.72
N ILE A 64 8.51 13.13 16.65
CA ILE A 64 7.24 13.09 15.91
C ILE A 64 6.79 11.64 15.85
N ARG A 65 5.60 11.36 16.36
CA ARG A 65 4.98 10.04 16.25
C ARG A 65 4.02 10.05 15.08
N GLU A 66 4.26 9.18 14.10
CA GLU A 66 3.51 9.11 12.85
C GLU A 66 3.28 7.67 12.43
N VAL A 67 2.25 7.47 11.59
CA VAL A 67 1.97 6.16 10.99
C VAL A 67 2.41 6.19 9.53
N ILE A 68 3.41 5.38 9.19
CA ILE A 68 3.81 5.18 7.80
C ILE A 68 2.95 4.05 7.24
N GLU A 69 2.26 4.29 6.12
CA GLU A 69 1.55 3.24 5.39
C GLU A 69 2.22 2.99 4.04
N VAL A 70 1.99 1.80 3.46
CA VAL A 70 2.36 1.55 2.07
C VAL A 70 1.75 2.61 1.15
N ASN A 71 2.57 3.15 0.26
CA ASN A 71 2.26 4.27 -0.65
C ASN A 71 1.93 5.62 0.01
N LYS A 72 2.00 5.75 1.34
CA LYS A 72 1.86 7.02 2.05
C LYS A 72 3.12 7.31 2.85
N PRO A 73 4.18 7.85 2.21
CA PRO A 73 5.39 8.19 2.92
C PRO A 73 5.16 9.36 3.88
N VAL A 74 5.81 9.28 5.03
CA VAL A 74 5.87 10.39 5.98
C VAL A 74 7.01 11.33 5.56
N GLN A 75 6.77 12.63 5.63
CA GLN A 75 7.77 13.65 5.27
C GLN A 75 8.20 14.43 6.51
N VAL A 76 9.49 14.36 6.85
CA VAL A 76 10.07 15.06 8.01
C VAL A 76 11.37 15.72 7.62
N ASP A 77 11.49 17.03 7.86
CA ASP A 77 12.73 17.81 7.61
C ASP A 77 13.35 17.58 6.21
N GLY A 78 12.51 17.46 5.18
CA GLY A 78 12.92 17.24 3.79
C GLY A 78 13.25 15.79 3.42
N TRP A 79 13.09 14.85 4.35
CA TRP A 79 13.18 13.41 4.11
C TRP A 79 11.81 12.81 3.86
N LYS A 80 11.70 11.95 2.84
CA LYS A 80 10.56 11.07 2.62
C LYS A 80 10.90 9.69 3.16
N ILE A 81 10.09 9.20 4.09
CA ILE A 81 10.29 7.90 4.75
C ILE A 81 9.23 6.94 4.23
N TYR A 82 9.67 5.91 3.54
CA TYR A 82 8.83 4.84 2.99
C TYR A 82 9.00 3.58 3.81
N GLN A 83 7.92 2.83 4.00
CA GLN A 83 8.00 1.46 4.48
C GLN A 83 8.28 0.54 3.28
N LEU A 84 9.43 -0.15 3.30
CA LEU A 84 9.85 -1.08 2.25
C LEU A 84 9.38 -2.50 2.51
N GLY A 85 9.41 -2.94 3.76
CA GLY A 85 9.16 -4.32 4.08
C GLY A 85 9.08 -4.62 5.57
N TYR A 86 8.75 -5.87 5.88
CA TYR A 86 8.67 -6.44 7.20
C TYR A 86 8.97 -7.95 7.08
N ASP A 87 9.08 -8.67 8.20
CA ASP A 87 9.25 -10.12 8.17
C ASP A 87 7.93 -10.81 7.79
N GLU A 88 7.80 -11.16 6.50
CA GLU A 88 6.61 -11.81 5.96
C GLU A 88 6.31 -13.16 6.61
N SER A 89 7.35 -13.89 7.09
CA SER A 89 7.16 -15.20 7.73
C SER A 89 6.38 -15.11 9.04
N LYS A 90 6.51 -13.97 9.73
CA LYS A 90 5.76 -13.66 10.96
C LYS A 90 4.51 -12.84 10.68
N GLY A 91 4.33 -12.31 9.48
CA GLY A 91 3.15 -11.53 9.11
C GLY A 91 2.94 -10.34 10.04
N ARG A 92 1.75 -10.28 10.64
CA ARG A 92 1.36 -9.23 11.62
C ARG A 92 2.16 -9.25 12.94
N TRP A 93 2.92 -10.32 13.20
CA TRP A 93 3.75 -10.46 14.40
C TRP A 93 5.23 -10.18 14.10
N SER A 94 5.52 -9.53 12.98
CA SER A 94 6.88 -9.09 12.67
C SER A 94 7.34 -8.02 13.64
N ASP A 95 8.44 -8.27 14.33
CA ASP A 95 9.14 -7.29 15.17
C ASP A 95 10.12 -6.42 14.35
N VAL A 96 10.24 -6.69 13.04
CA VAL A 96 11.17 -6.02 12.13
C VAL A 96 10.40 -5.22 11.09
N SER A 97 10.87 -4.00 10.82
CA SER A 97 10.39 -3.16 9.73
C SER A 97 11.56 -2.52 9.01
N VAL A 98 11.51 -2.53 7.68
CA VAL A 98 12.54 -1.96 6.80
C VAL A 98 12.00 -0.66 6.23
N PHE A 99 12.77 0.42 6.37
CA PHE A 99 12.40 1.75 5.90
C PHE A 99 13.41 2.28 4.88
N GLN A 100 12.91 3.03 3.89
CA GLN A 100 13.73 3.81 2.97
C GLN A 100 13.61 5.29 3.30
N LEU A 101 14.76 5.95 3.43
CA LEU A 101 14.81 7.39 3.61
C LEU A 101 15.35 8.00 2.32
N VAL A 102 14.56 8.86 1.69
CA VAL A 102 14.93 9.54 0.44
C VAL A 102 14.89 11.04 0.68
N ARG A 103 15.98 11.73 0.36
CA ARG A 103 16.06 13.19 0.38
C ARG A 103 16.34 13.68 -1.03
N ASP A 104 15.39 14.42 -1.59
CA ASP A 104 15.53 15.04 -2.91
C ASP A 104 15.27 16.56 -2.81
N PRO A 105 16.34 17.37 -2.70
CA PRO A 105 16.24 18.82 -2.64
C PRO A 105 16.02 19.47 -4.02
N TRP A 106 16.19 18.74 -5.13
CA TRP A 106 16.09 19.29 -6.49
C TRP A 106 14.70 19.16 -7.10
N LEU A 107 13.85 18.32 -6.52
CA LEU A 107 12.47 18.13 -6.94
C LEU A 107 11.69 19.45 -7.15
N PRO A 108 11.81 20.49 -6.28
CA PRO A 108 11.17 21.78 -6.53
C PRO A 108 11.69 22.46 -7.81
N VAL A 109 13.00 22.40 -8.06
CA VAL A 109 13.62 22.98 -9.26
C VAL A 109 13.10 22.30 -10.52
N VAL A 110 13.01 20.97 -10.51
CA VAL A 110 12.42 20.20 -11.63
C VAL A 110 10.97 20.64 -11.89
N TYR A 111 10.15 20.79 -10.86
CA TYR A 111 8.77 21.25 -11.01
C TYR A 111 8.67 22.67 -11.56
N THR A 112 9.57 23.58 -11.17
CA THR A 112 9.60 24.93 -11.76
C THR A 112 9.92 24.90 -13.26
N GLY A 113 10.84 24.03 -13.70
CA GLY A 113 11.14 23.83 -15.11
C GLY A 113 9.95 23.30 -15.90
N ILE A 114 9.23 22.30 -15.37
CA ILE A 114 8.02 21.75 -16.02
C ILE A 114 6.94 22.84 -16.16
N LEU A 115 6.71 23.62 -15.10
CA LEU A 115 5.74 24.72 -15.14
C LEU A 115 6.12 25.78 -16.16
N MET A 116 7.41 26.10 -16.26
CA MET A 116 7.94 27.03 -17.26
C MET A 116 7.75 26.51 -18.69
N MET A 117 7.95 25.21 -18.93
CA MET A 117 7.70 24.59 -20.24
C MET A 117 6.21 24.66 -20.62
N ILE A 118 5.31 24.36 -19.68
CA ILE A 118 3.85 24.47 -19.92
C ILE A 118 3.47 25.92 -20.22
N ALA A 119 3.99 26.88 -19.44
CA ALA A 119 3.75 28.30 -19.67
C ALA A 119 4.26 28.74 -21.05
N GLY A 120 5.45 28.28 -21.46
CA GLY A 120 6.01 28.55 -22.79
C GLY A 120 5.14 27.99 -23.91
N ALA A 121 4.64 26.76 -23.78
CA ALA A 121 3.73 26.17 -24.76
C ALA A 121 2.42 26.96 -24.86
N LEU A 122 1.80 27.30 -23.73
CA LEU A 122 0.57 28.11 -23.70
C LEU A 122 0.79 29.49 -24.32
N ALA A 123 1.92 30.12 -24.01
CA ALA A 123 2.30 31.40 -24.60
C ALA A 123 2.37 31.30 -26.13
N LEU A 124 3.03 30.27 -26.67
CA LEU A 124 3.09 30.04 -28.12
C LEU A 124 1.69 29.95 -28.74
N PHE A 125 0.79 29.14 -28.19
CA PHE A 125 -0.59 29.02 -28.70
C PHE A 125 -1.36 30.35 -28.68
N VAL A 126 -1.21 31.14 -27.61
CA VAL A 126 -1.87 32.45 -27.48
C VAL A 126 -1.28 33.46 -28.46
N PHE A 127 0.04 33.51 -28.60
CA PHE A 127 0.72 34.41 -29.54
C PHE A 127 0.47 34.05 -31.00
N GLN A 128 0.29 32.77 -31.32
CA GLN A 128 -0.06 32.30 -32.67
C GLN A 128 -1.47 32.75 -33.08
N LYS A 129 -2.47 32.56 -32.20
CA LYS A 129 -3.82 33.12 -32.42
C LYS A 129 -3.84 34.64 -32.53
N ARG A 130 -2.96 35.33 -31.80
CA ARG A 130 -2.86 36.81 -31.86
C ARG A 130 -2.29 37.31 -33.19
N LYS A 131 -1.43 36.54 -33.85
CA LYS A 131 -0.91 36.90 -35.18
C LYS A 131 -1.94 36.68 -36.29
N GLU A 132 -2.73 35.61 -36.22
CA GLU A 132 -3.80 35.33 -37.20
C GLU A 132 -4.90 36.41 -37.18
N GLY A 133 -5.38 36.81 -36.00
CA GLY A 133 -6.42 37.85 -35.88
C GLY A 133 -5.95 39.29 -36.15
N VAL A 134 -4.65 39.53 -36.33
CA VAL A 134 -4.10 40.83 -36.74
C VAL A 134 -3.90 40.90 -38.25
N HIS A 135 -3.55 39.79 -38.90
CA HIS A 135 -3.46 39.72 -40.36
C HIS A 135 -4.83 39.86 -41.03
N ASP A 136 -5.87 39.25 -40.44
CA ASP A 136 -7.27 39.30 -40.92
C ASP A 136 -7.96 40.67 -40.77
N LYS A 137 -7.35 41.62 -40.03
CA LYS A 137 -7.86 43.01 -39.87
C LYS A 137 -7.17 44.05 -40.74
N LEU A 138 -6.18 43.62 -41.54
CA LEU A 138 -5.40 44.50 -42.43
C LEU A 138 -5.72 44.27 -43.93
N ASP A 139 -6.61 43.33 -44.24
CA ASP A 139 -7.24 43.13 -45.55
C ASP A 139 -8.70 43.66 -45.55
#